data_AF-F2AN74-F1
#
_entry.id   AF-F2AN74-F1
#
_cell.length_a   1.000
_cell.length_b   1.000
_cell.length_c   1.000
_cell.angle_alpha   90.00
_cell.angle_beta   90.00
_cell.angle_gamma   90.00
#
_symmetry.space_group_name_H-M   'P 1'
#
loop_
_entity.id
_entity.type
_entity.pdbx_description
1 polymer ?
#
loop_
_entity_poly.entity_id
_entity_poly.type
_entity_poly.pdbx_seq_one_letter_code
_entity_poly.pdbx_strand_id
1 'polypeptide(L)'
;MTASRRSLMQESNEADDAVEFGGSMRAGHFTAQLFVKLVVTRTKLVLRTSLHTFQIDRENLRGLGDTAIFGIFKRGIRFHHCQPNLAQPVVFYPSMDREAFRQRLRELGWE
;
A
#
# COMPACT_ATOMS: atom_id res chain seq x y z
N MET A 1 27.96 -8.02 21.79
CA MET A 1 27.25 -7.93 20.49
C MET A 1 25.76 -7.94 20.77
N THR A 2 25.19 -6.74 20.96
CA THR A 2 23.86 -6.49 21.54
C THR A 2 22.93 -5.95 20.46
N ALA A 3 22.49 -6.82 19.56
CA ALA A 3 21.54 -6.50 18.51
C ALA A 3 20.51 -7.62 18.40
N SER A 4 19.64 -7.80 19.40
CA SER A 4 18.58 -8.82 19.28
C SER A 4 17.37 -8.67 20.21
N ARG A 5 17.14 -7.48 20.81
CA ARG A 5 15.95 -7.23 21.66
C ARG A 5 15.08 -6.05 21.23
N ARG A 6 15.61 -5.10 20.45
CA ARG A 6 14.81 -3.95 19.95
C ARG A 6 13.88 -4.32 18.80
N SER A 7 14.25 -5.25 17.92
CA SER A 7 13.42 -5.64 16.77
C SER A 7 12.10 -6.30 17.16
N LEU A 8 12.09 -7.17 18.18
CA LEU A 8 10.89 -7.94 18.56
C LEU A 8 9.79 -7.10 19.23
N MET A 9 10.15 -6.02 19.93
CA MET A 9 9.16 -5.10 20.52
C MET A 9 8.60 -4.08 19.52
N GLN A 10 9.34 -3.78 18.46
CA GLN A 10 8.92 -2.80 17.46
C GLN A 10 7.92 -3.39 16.45
N GLU A 11 8.08 -4.66 16.09
CA GLU A 11 7.12 -5.38 15.24
C GLU A 11 5.76 -5.58 15.91
N SER A 12 5.72 -5.74 17.24
CA SER A 12 4.48 -5.96 18.00
C SER A 12 3.62 -4.70 18.10
N ASN A 13 4.23 -3.50 18.20
CA ASN A 13 3.48 -2.24 18.19
C ASN A 13 3.00 -1.84 16.79
N GLU A 14 3.69 -2.21 15.70
CA GLU A 14 3.22 -1.90 14.34
C GLU A 14 1.98 -2.68 13.93
N ALA A 15 1.75 -3.86 14.53
CA ALA A 15 0.58 -4.69 14.26
C ALA A 15 -0.71 -4.08 14.83
N ASP A 16 -0.65 -3.38 15.96
CA ASP A 16 -1.81 -2.73 16.60
C ASP A 16 -2.27 -1.46 15.86
N ASP A 17 -1.36 -0.81 15.13
CA ASP A 17 -1.61 0.40 14.34
C ASP A 17 -1.90 0.09 12.84
N ALA A 18 -2.05 -1.18 12.47
CA ALA A 18 -2.25 -1.60 11.10
C ALA A 18 -3.70 -1.41 10.63
N VAL A 19 -3.91 -0.56 9.63
CA VAL A 19 -5.22 -0.36 8.99
C VAL A 19 -5.29 -1.14 7.70
N GLU A 20 -6.35 -1.95 7.53
CA GLU A 20 -6.56 -2.72 6.31
C GLU A 20 -7.60 -2.07 5.39
N PHE A 21 -7.29 -2.03 4.09
CA PHE A 21 -8.21 -1.62 3.04
C PHE A 21 -8.39 -2.75 2.03
N GLY A 22 -9.64 -3.06 1.70
CA GLY A 22 -9.98 -3.99 0.63
C GLY A 22 -9.94 -3.33 -0.74
N GLY A 23 -9.71 -4.12 -1.79
CA GLY A 23 -9.79 -3.61 -3.15
C GLY A 23 -9.31 -4.58 -4.23
N SER A 24 -8.84 -4.00 -5.33
CA SER A 24 -8.10 -4.69 -6.38
C SER A 24 -6.77 -3.98 -6.62
N MET A 25 -5.82 -4.61 -7.29
CA MET A 25 -4.54 -4.00 -7.60
C MET A 25 -4.00 -4.37 -8.98
N ARG A 26 -3.07 -3.54 -9.45
CA ARG A 26 -2.21 -3.82 -10.59
C ARG A 26 -0.76 -3.46 -10.22
N ALA A 27 0.16 -4.41 -10.39
CA ALA A 27 1.59 -4.18 -10.30
C ALA A 27 2.19 -4.54 -11.66
N GLY A 28 2.45 -3.51 -12.49
CA GLY A 28 2.76 -3.61 -13.92
C GLY A 28 1.85 -4.58 -14.69
N HIS A 29 2.33 -5.77 -15.06
CA HIS A 29 1.54 -6.76 -15.82
C HIS A 29 0.65 -7.63 -14.94
N PHE A 30 0.95 -7.76 -13.65
CA PHE A 30 0.15 -8.54 -12.72
C PHE A 30 -1.08 -7.74 -12.29
N THR A 31 -2.27 -8.34 -12.39
CA THR A 31 -3.53 -7.75 -11.92
C THR A 31 -4.24 -8.75 -11.00
N ALA A 32 -4.61 -8.29 -9.80
CA ALA A 32 -5.44 -9.05 -8.88
C ALA A 32 -6.76 -8.31 -8.66
N GLN A 33 -7.86 -8.93 -9.06
CA GLN A 33 -9.19 -8.30 -9.07
C GLN A 33 -9.98 -8.50 -7.77
N LEU A 34 -9.69 -9.56 -7.01
CA LEU A 34 -10.41 -9.93 -5.79
C LEU A 34 -9.42 -10.23 -4.66
N PHE A 35 -9.92 -10.13 -3.42
CA PHE A 35 -9.20 -10.50 -2.20
C PHE A 35 -7.85 -9.79 -2.01
N VAL A 36 -7.70 -8.58 -2.56
CA VAL A 36 -6.53 -7.74 -2.31
C VAL A 36 -6.74 -6.98 -1.02
N LYS A 37 -5.76 -7.08 -0.12
CA LYS A 37 -5.68 -6.27 1.10
C LYS A 37 -4.49 -5.34 1.02
N LEU A 38 -4.73 -4.05 1.20
CA LEU A 38 -3.68 -3.08 1.50
C LEU A 38 -3.63 -2.89 3.01
N VAL A 39 -2.56 -3.34 3.63
CA VAL A 39 -2.27 -3.12 5.04
C VAL A 39 -1.36 -1.90 5.15
N VAL A 40 -1.81 -0.89 5.87
CA VAL A 40 -1.11 0.37 6.06
C VAL A 40 -0.70 0.50 7.51
N THR A 41 0.58 0.72 7.73
CA THR A 41 1.14 1.09 9.03
C THR A 41 1.79 2.46 8.89
N ARG A 42 2.36 3.03 9.95
CA ARG A 42 3.06 4.32 9.85
C ARG A 42 4.32 4.28 8.97
N THR A 43 4.91 3.11 8.77
CA THR A 43 6.25 2.92 8.19
C THR A 43 6.23 2.17 6.86
N LYS A 44 5.19 1.38 6.57
CA LYS A 44 5.07 0.57 5.36
C LYS A 44 3.64 0.44 4.85
N LEU A 45 3.52 0.31 3.53
CA LEU A 45 2.33 -0.11 2.80
C LEU A 45 2.57 -1.54 2.29
N VAL A 46 1.69 -2.47 2.66
CA VAL A 46 1.81 -3.88 2.26
C VAL A 46 0.55 -4.30 1.51
N LEU A 47 0.70 -4.58 0.22
CA LEU A 47 -0.36 -5.14 -0.61
C LEU A 47 -0.24 -6.66 -0.63
N ARG A 48 -1.27 -7.33 -0.13
CA ARG A 48 -1.37 -8.79 -0.08
C ARG A 48 -2.45 -9.26 -1.04
N THR A 49 -2.08 -10.23 -1.84
CA THR A 49 -2.98 -11.04 -2.67
C THR A 49 -2.77 -12.51 -2.31
N SER A 50 -3.56 -13.42 -2.88
CA SER A 50 -3.35 -14.86 -2.67
C SER A 50 -2.00 -15.37 -3.21
N LEU A 51 -1.39 -14.67 -4.18
CA LEU A 51 -0.20 -15.15 -4.90
C LEU A 51 1.06 -14.34 -4.60
N HIS A 52 0.90 -13.06 -4.28
CA HIS A 52 2.01 -12.11 -4.14
C HIS A 52 1.77 -11.15 -2.97
N THR A 53 2.87 -10.79 -2.31
CA THR A 53 2.94 -9.69 -1.37
C THR A 53 3.90 -8.63 -1.90
N PHE A 54 3.44 -7.38 -1.96
CA PHE A 54 4.24 -6.23 -2.37
C PHE A 54 4.34 -5.27 -1.20
N GLN A 55 5.54 -4.82 -0.89
CA GLN A 55 5.80 -3.89 0.20
C GLN A 55 6.45 -2.62 -0.34
N ILE A 56 5.97 -1.48 0.13
CA ILE A 56 6.54 -0.16 -0.12
C ILE A 56 6.83 0.45 1.25
N ASP A 57 8.10 0.61 1.57
CA ASP A 57 8.51 1.31 2.78
C ASP A 57 8.30 2.81 2.60
N ARG A 58 7.98 3.51 3.69
CA ARG A 58 7.63 4.94 3.65
C ARG A 58 8.75 5.81 3.09
N GLU A 59 9.98 5.51 3.46
CA GLU A 59 11.19 6.16 2.93
C GLU A 59 11.37 5.98 1.42
N ASN A 60 10.76 4.93 0.85
CA ASN A 60 10.80 4.64 -0.57
C ASN A 60 9.59 5.20 -1.33
N LEU A 61 8.58 5.73 -0.63
CA LEU A 61 7.43 6.37 -1.27
C LEU A 61 7.80 7.79 -1.70
N ARG A 62 7.51 8.11 -2.97
CA ARG A 62 7.74 9.41 -3.61
C ARG A 62 6.47 10.24 -3.74
N GLY A 63 5.30 9.62 -3.59
CA GLY A 63 4.01 10.28 -3.57
C GLY A 63 2.87 9.41 -4.11
N LEU A 64 1.66 9.96 -4.06
CA LEU A 64 0.42 9.28 -4.45
C LEU A 64 -0.22 9.95 -5.69
N GLY A 65 -0.23 9.24 -6.81
CA GLY A 65 -0.81 9.73 -8.07
C GLY A 65 -2.21 9.17 -8.32
N ASP A 66 -3.07 9.94 -8.98
CA ASP A 66 -4.36 9.42 -9.47
C ASP A 66 -4.17 8.69 -10.80
N THR A 67 -4.84 7.55 -10.97
CA THR A 67 -4.97 6.92 -12.28
C THR A 67 -6.34 7.23 -12.87
N ALA A 68 -6.37 7.92 -14.00
CA ALA A 68 -7.54 8.01 -14.87
C ALA A 68 -7.43 6.95 -15.97
N ILE A 69 -8.53 6.27 -16.28
CA ILE A 69 -8.64 5.42 -17.47
C ILE A 69 -9.93 5.85 -18.18
N PHE A 70 -9.77 6.41 -19.39
CA PHE A 70 -10.78 6.54 -20.45
C PHE A 70 -12.26 6.67 -19.99
N GLY A 71 -12.56 7.62 -19.11
CA GLY A 71 -13.91 8.15 -18.88
C GLY A 71 -14.97 7.25 -18.21
N ILE A 72 -14.77 5.94 -18.00
CA ILE A 72 -15.88 5.04 -17.58
C ILE A 72 -15.48 4.05 -16.47
N PHE A 73 -15.01 4.55 -15.32
CA PHE A 73 -14.72 3.79 -14.09
C PHE A 73 -13.38 3.03 -14.04
N LYS A 74 -12.42 3.62 -13.32
CA LYS A 74 -11.55 2.99 -12.28
C LYS A 74 -10.61 4.06 -11.70
N ARG A 75 -10.93 4.56 -10.49
CA ARG A 75 -10.22 5.66 -9.81
C ARG A 75 -9.15 5.13 -8.84
N GLY A 76 -8.21 4.36 -9.37
CA GLY A 76 -7.10 3.80 -8.58
C GLY A 76 -6.10 4.87 -8.13
N ILE A 77 -5.32 4.53 -7.11
CA ILE A 77 -4.21 5.32 -6.59
C ILE A 77 -2.92 4.61 -6.96
N ARG A 78 -2.05 5.32 -7.66
CA ARG A 78 -0.72 4.92 -8.02
C ARG A 78 0.24 5.29 -6.90
N PHE A 79 0.95 4.31 -6.37
CA PHE A 79 2.07 4.55 -5.47
C PHE A 79 3.31 4.81 -6.32
N HIS A 80 3.82 6.04 -6.29
CA HIS A 80 5.12 6.35 -6.86
C HIS A 80 6.18 5.99 -5.84
N HIS A 81 7.08 5.05 -6.15
CA HIS A 81 8.09 4.58 -5.22
C HIS A 81 9.42 4.27 -5.91
N CYS A 82 10.49 4.15 -5.12
CA CYS A 82 11.80 3.68 -5.55
C CYS A 82 12.22 2.38 -4.85
N GLN A 83 11.25 1.56 -4.40
CA GLN A 83 11.51 0.30 -3.72
C GLN A 83 12.42 -0.62 -4.60
N PRO A 84 13.61 -1.04 -4.12
CA PRO A 84 14.63 -1.70 -4.94
C PRO A 84 14.17 -3.00 -5.63
N ASN A 85 13.21 -3.71 -5.03
CA ASN A 85 12.73 -5.01 -5.49
C ASN A 85 11.32 -4.93 -6.13
N LEU A 86 10.87 -3.73 -6.47
CA LEU A 86 9.55 -3.48 -7.06
C LEU A 86 9.73 -2.54 -8.26
N ALA A 87 10.11 -3.10 -9.41
CA ALA A 87 10.38 -2.31 -10.61
C ALA A 87 9.10 -1.79 -11.32
N GLN A 88 7.93 -2.32 -10.95
CA GLN A 88 6.69 -2.06 -11.68
C GLN A 88 5.80 -1.05 -10.94
N PRO A 89 5.04 -0.21 -11.68
CA PRO A 89 4.11 0.72 -11.05
C PRO A 89 3.01 -0.05 -10.33
N VAL A 90 2.82 0.27 -9.05
CA VAL A 90 1.75 -0.29 -8.24
C VAL A 90 0.57 0.66 -8.19
N VAL A 91 -0.59 0.15 -8.60
CA VAL A 91 -1.87 0.85 -8.56
C VAL A 91 -2.83 0.04 -7.70
N PHE A 92 -3.41 0.66 -6.69
CA PHE A 92 -4.45 0.08 -5.86
C PHE A 92 -5.78 0.75 -6.14
N TYR A 93 -6.82 -0.06 -6.33
CA TYR A 93 -8.19 0.40 -6.53
C TYR A 93 -8.97 0.04 -5.27
N PRO A 94 -9.14 1.00 -4.33
CA PRO A 94 -9.87 0.74 -3.09
C PRO A 94 -11.31 0.34 -3.40
N SER A 95 -11.89 -0.55 -2.60
CA SER A 95 -13.31 -0.92 -2.68
C SER A 95 -14.24 0.16 -2.12
N MET A 96 -13.68 1.11 -1.36
CA MET A 96 -14.36 2.29 -0.83
C MET A 96 -14.14 3.51 -1.73
N ASP A 97 -14.80 4.63 -1.39
CA ASP A 97 -14.57 5.90 -2.07
C ASP A 97 -13.10 6.35 -1.99
N ARG A 98 -12.59 6.91 -3.10
CA ARG A 98 -11.19 7.30 -3.24
C ARG A 98 -10.80 8.46 -2.33
N GLU A 99 -11.66 9.47 -2.19
CA GLU A 99 -11.36 10.64 -1.37
C GLU A 99 -11.34 10.26 0.10
N ALA A 100 -12.32 9.44 0.51
CA ALA A 100 -12.34 8.84 1.83
C ALA A 100 -11.08 8.00 2.09
N PHE A 101 -10.66 7.16 1.13
CA PHE A 101 -9.42 6.38 1.25
C PHE A 101 -8.17 7.29 1.38
N ARG A 102 -8.06 8.36 0.57
CA ARG A 102 -6.96 9.33 0.68
C ARG A 102 -6.95 10.05 2.02
N GLN A 103 -8.12 10.40 2.55
CA GLN A 103 -8.22 11.01 3.87
C GLN A 103 -7.72 10.05 4.95
N ARG A 104 -8.14 8.78 4.90
CA ARG A 104 -7.65 7.74 5.82
C ARG A 104 -6.13 7.52 5.72
N LEU A 105 -5.57 7.52 4.52
CA LEU A 105 -4.11 7.47 4.35
C LEU A 105 -3.39 8.67 4.98
N ARG A 106 -3.94 9.88 4.81
CA ARG A 106 -3.40 11.11 5.42
C ARG A 106 -3.48 11.08 6.95
N GLU A 107 -4.56 10.57 7.52
CA GLU A 107 -4.70 10.34 8.97
C GLU A 107 -3.60 9.40 9.51
N LEU A 108 -3.12 8.47 8.69
CA LEU A 108 -2.00 7.56 9.00
C LEU A 108 -0.62 8.17 8.68
N GLY A 109 -0.60 9.43 8.25
CA GLY A 109 0.59 10.19 7.90
C GLY A 109 1.14 9.91 6.50
N TRP A 110 0.38 9.32 5.59
CA TRP A 110 0.80 9.10 4.20
C TRP A 110 0.27 10.21 3.30
N GLU A 111 1.18 10.97 2.68
CA GLU A 111 0.88 12.12 1.79
C GLU A 111 1.53 11.93 0.41
#